data_AF-A0A4Z2DQ38-F1
#
_entry.id   AF-A0A4Z2DQ38-F1
#
_cell.length_a   1.000
_cell.length_b   1.000
_cell.length_c   1.000
_cell.angle_alpha   90.00
_cell.angle_beta   90.00
_cell.angle_gamma   90.00
#
_symmetry.space_group_name_H-M   'P 1'
#
loop_
_entity.id
_entity.type
_entity.pdbx_description
1 polymer ?
#
loop_
_entity_poly.entity_id
_entity_poly.type
_entity_poly.pdbx_seq_one_letter_code
_entity_poly.pdbx_strand_id
1 'polypeptide(L)'
;MILNQAQNITTPAGKKSTSLSQIIRKATGIKTFATGQGHDCFMALKPYLNAIRHTLNAALCVQNFSSQVVERHNKPEVEVRTSKELLLNPVVISRNEKERVLIEGSINSVRVSIAIKQSDEMERLLCRKFTRFMMTRAEDFVILRRKPVAVSSYL
;
A
#
# COMPACT_ATOMS: atom_id res chain seq x y z
N MET A 1 -48.76 2.65 31.37
CA MET A 1 -48.98 4.08 31.73
C MET A 1 -47.61 4.70 31.92
N ILE A 2 -47.08 5.67 31.18
CA ILE A 2 -47.60 6.66 30.21
C ILE A 2 -46.40 7.10 29.35
N LEU A 3 -46.61 7.18 28.02
CA LEU A 3 -46.02 8.07 26.99
C LEU A 3 -44.55 8.53 27.16
N ASN A 4 -43.58 8.22 26.29
CA ASN A 4 -43.52 8.52 24.85
C ASN A 4 -44.11 9.89 24.48
N GLN A 5 -43.33 10.98 24.59
CA GLN A 5 -43.30 12.16 23.69
C GLN A 5 -42.26 13.19 24.20
N ALA A 6 -41.17 13.41 23.45
CA ALA A 6 -40.36 14.63 23.51
C ALA A 6 -40.18 15.18 22.10
N GLN A 7 -41.29 15.76 21.65
CA GLN A 7 -41.46 16.91 20.75
C GLN A 7 -40.40 17.21 19.66
N ASN A 8 -40.86 17.04 18.42
CA ASN A 8 -40.45 17.84 17.26
C ASN A 8 -40.55 19.34 17.58
N ILE A 9 -39.42 20.05 17.55
CA ILE A 9 -39.39 21.52 17.50
C ILE A 9 -39.16 21.93 16.05
N THR A 10 -40.23 22.33 15.39
CA THR A 10 -40.23 23.05 14.11
C THR A 10 -40.01 24.54 14.39
N THR A 11 -38.92 25.14 13.89
CA THR A 11 -38.74 26.59 13.68
C THR A 11 -37.76 26.85 12.53
N PRO A 12 -37.78 28.05 11.91
CA PRO A 12 -37.78 28.21 10.47
C PRO A 12 -36.39 28.41 9.83
N ALA A 13 -36.33 28.15 8.52
CA ALA A 13 -35.33 28.60 7.56
C ALA A 13 -33.84 28.23 7.83
N GLY A 14 -33.44 27.09 7.25
CA GLY A 14 -32.25 27.07 6.39
C GLY A 14 -30.86 27.09 7.02
N LYS A 15 -30.49 26.07 7.82
CA LYS A 15 -29.08 25.60 7.92
C LYS A 15 -29.06 24.08 8.04
N LYS A 16 -28.61 23.39 6.98
CA LYS A 16 -28.45 21.92 6.98
C LYS A 16 -27.44 21.53 8.06
N SER A 17 -27.83 20.64 8.97
CA SER A 17 -26.95 20.05 9.96
C SER A 17 -25.80 19.32 9.26
N THR A 18 -24.63 19.94 9.17
CA THR A 18 -23.42 19.29 8.69
C THR A 18 -22.98 18.27 9.72
N SER A 19 -23.08 16.99 9.37
CA SER A 19 -22.58 15.87 10.17
C SER A 19 -21.11 16.08 10.58
N LEU A 20 -20.71 15.59 11.76
CA LEU A 20 -19.32 15.66 12.25
C LEU A 20 -18.30 15.12 11.21
N SER A 21 -18.71 14.15 10.41
CA SER A 21 -17.93 13.61 9.30
C SER A 21 -17.66 14.64 8.19
N GLN A 22 -18.57 15.61 7.98
CA GLN A 22 -18.40 16.71 7.03
C GLN A 22 -17.38 17.77 7.51
N ILE A 23 -17.26 17.95 8.83
CA ILE A 23 -16.30 18.87 9.45
C ILE A 23 -14.89 18.28 9.39
N ILE A 24 -14.74 16.98 9.71
CA ILE A 24 -13.46 16.25 9.63
C ILE A 24 -12.92 16.21 8.20
N ARG A 25 -13.80 16.06 7.20
CA ARG A 25 -13.45 16.12 5.76
C ARG A 25 -12.89 17.47 5.32
N LYS A 26 -13.31 18.56 5.97
CA LYS A 26 -12.89 19.94 5.62
C LYS A 26 -11.57 20.32 6.30
N ALA A 27 -11.32 19.81 7.50
CA ALA A 27 -10.13 20.11 8.29
C ALA A 27 -8.88 19.31 7.87
N THR A 28 -9.05 18.08 7.38
CA THR A 28 -7.92 17.17 7.11
C THR A 28 -7.36 17.23 5.69
N GLY A 29 -8.06 17.85 4.73
CA GLY A 29 -7.64 17.85 3.32
C GLY A 29 -7.54 16.46 2.68
N ILE A 30 -7.87 15.39 3.43
CA ILE A 30 -7.86 14.01 2.98
C ILE A 30 -9.19 13.77 2.28
N LYS A 31 -9.17 13.74 0.95
CA LYS A 31 -10.25 13.15 0.16
C LYS A 31 -10.31 11.66 0.49
N THR A 32 -11.10 11.25 1.47
CA THR A 32 -11.53 9.85 1.58
C THR A 32 -12.33 9.54 0.33
N PHE A 33 -11.71 8.80 -0.60
CA PHE A 33 -12.36 8.30 -1.80
C PHE A 33 -13.60 7.51 -1.39
N ALA A 34 -14.74 7.97 -1.89
CA ALA A 34 -16.00 7.27 -1.74
C ALA A 34 -15.86 5.87 -2.34
N THR A 35 -16.39 4.88 -1.62
CA THR A 35 -16.80 3.58 -2.14
C THR A 35 -17.83 3.82 -3.25
N GLY A 36 -17.37 3.94 -4.49
CA GLY A 36 -18.17 4.15 -5.68
C GLY A 36 -17.81 3.11 -6.73
N GLN A 37 -18.79 2.28 -7.07
CA GLN A 37 -18.69 1.22 -8.07
C GLN A 37 -18.48 1.81 -9.48
N GLY A 38 -17.61 1.17 -10.26
CA GLY A 38 -17.82 1.02 -11.71
C GLY A 38 -16.99 1.89 -12.66
N HIS A 39 -16.97 3.22 -12.55
CA HIS A 39 -16.59 4.06 -13.71
C HIS A 39 -15.48 5.12 -13.50
N ASP A 40 -14.85 5.20 -12.32
CA ASP A 40 -13.80 6.22 -12.02
C ASP A 40 -12.35 5.68 -12.00
N CYS A 41 -12.11 4.48 -12.52
CA CYS A 41 -10.83 3.79 -12.36
C CYS A 41 -9.62 4.60 -12.88
N PHE A 42 -9.74 5.33 -13.99
CA PHE A 42 -8.63 6.13 -14.55
C PHE A 42 -8.19 7.28 -13.64
N MET A 43 -9.12 7.91 -12.91
CA MET A 43 -8.85 9.08 -12.06
C MET A 43 -8.02 8.73 -10.81
N ALA A 44 -8.01 7.45 -10.41
CA ALA A 44 -7.27 6.97 -9.24
C ALA A 44 -5.84 6.49 -9.54
N LEU A 45 -5.42 6.36 -10.80
CA LEU A 45 -4.07 5.86 -11.13
C LEU A 45 -2.97 6.85 -10.73
N LYS A 46 -3.14 8.12 -11.12
CA LYS A 46 -2.17 9.18 -10.82
C LYS A 46 -1.93 9.37 -9.31
N PRO A 47 -2.97 9.49 -8.44
CA PRO A 47 -2.74 9.59 -7.01
C PRO A 47 -2.11 8.32 -6.41
N TYR A 48 -2.47 7.14 -6.90
CA TYR A 48 -1.84 5.88 -6.47
C TYR A 48 -0.34 5.83 -6.78
N LEU A 49 0.06 6.15 -8.02
CA LEU A 49 1.46 6.18 -8.42
C LEU A 49 2.25 7.27 -7.67
N ASN A 50 1.62 8.42 -7.40
CA ASN A 50 2.22 9.47 -6.58
C ASN A 50 2.44 9.01 -5.15
N ALA A 51 1.49 8.30 -4.53
CA ALA A 51 1.66 7.76 -3.19
C ALA A 51 2.81 6.74 -3.13
N ILE A 52 2.90 5.84 -4.13
CA ILE A 52 4.01 4.89 -4.25
C ILE A 52 5.34 5.63 -4.40
N ARG A 53 5.40 6.64 -5.27
CA ARG A 53 6.63 7.42 -5.51
C ARG A 53 7.14 8.10 -4.24
N HIS A 54 6.26 8.78 -3.49
CA HIS A 54 6.67 9.45 -2.25
C HIS A 54 7.09 8.43 -1.17
N THR A 55 6.38 7.31 -1.08
CA THR A 55 6.70 6.26 -0.10
C THR A 55 8.04 5.59 -0.42
N LEU A 56 8.32 5.30 -1.71
CA LEU A 56 9.62 4.78 -2.13
C LEU A 56 10.74 5.78 -1.91
N ASN A 57 10.52 7.07 -2.19
CA ASN A 57 11.51 8.11 -1.90
C ASN A 57 11.86 8.17 -0.40
N ALA A 58 10.89 7.98 0.48
CA ALA A 58 11.13 7.92 1.93
C ALA A 58 11.78 6.59 2.37
N ALA A 59 11.40 5.47 1.76
CA ALA A 59 11.94 4.15 2.11
C ALA A 59 13.36 3.93 1.59
N LEU A 60 13.74 4.53 0.46
CA LEU A 60 15.05 4.37 -0.18
C LEU A 60 16.19 5.17 0.48
N CYS A 61 16.00 5.65 1.71
CA CYS A 61 17.04 6.25 2.54
C CYS A 61 17.95 5.18 3.19
N VAL A 62 18.49 4.27 2.36
CA VAL A 62 19.32 3.14 2.80
C VAL A 62 20.76 3.56 3.04
N GLN A 63 21.41 2.90 4.00
CA GLN A 63 22.82 3.11 4.35
C GLN A 63 23.54 1.77 4.45
N ASN A 64 24.85 1.78 4.24
CA ASN A 64 25.65 0.58 4.43
C ASN A 64 25.65 0.18 5.91
N PHE A 65 25.22 -1.05 6.23
CA PHE A 65 25.12 -1.55 7.60
C PHE A 65 25.62 -2.99 7.67
N SER A 66 26.65 -3.24 8.48
CA SER A 66 27.21 -4.58 8.70
C SER A 66 26.30 -5.42 9.60
N SER A 67 26.30 -6.73 9.41
CA SER A 67 25.46 -7.63 10.21
C SER A 67 25.88 -7.62 11.68
N GLN A 68 24.92 -7.47 12.58
CA GLN A 68 25.15 -7.56 14.04
C GLN A 68 25.27 -9.00 14.55
N VAL A 69 24.72 -9.97 13.80
CA VAL A 69 24.64 -11.37 14.22
C VAL A 69 25.84 -12.18 13.73
N VAL A 70 26.33 -11.88 12.53
CA VAL A 70 27.45 -12.62 11.93
C VAL A 70 28.56 -11.67 11.56
N GLU A 71 29.74 -11.87 12.17
CA GLU A 71 30.91 -11.04 11.90
C GLU A 71 31.31 -11.07 10.43
N ARG A 72 31.79 -9.92 9.92
CA ARG A 72 32.30 -9.75 8.53
C ARG A 72 31.28 -10.05 7.42
N HIS A 73 29.99 -10.14 7.75
CA HIS A 73 28.92 -10.24 6.76
C HIS A 73 28.19 -8.92 6.56
N ASN A 74 27.76 -8.69 5.32
CA ASN A 74 26.83 -7.63 4.96
C ASN A 74 25.70 -8.25 4.14
N LYS A 75 24.50 -8.29 4.71
CA LYS A 75 23.33 -8.94 4.12
C LYS A 75 22.15 -7.97 4.17
N PRO A 76 21.22 -8.04 3.20
CA PRO A 76 20.02 -7.22 3.25
C PRO A 76 19.15 -7.60 4.46
N GLU A 77 19.04 -6.69 5.43
CA GLU A 77 18.34 -6.93 6.70
C GLU A 77 16.86 -7.26 6.48
N VAL A 78 16.22 -6.68 5.45
CA VAL A 78 14.81 -6.96 5.10
C VAL A 78 14.56 -8.42 4.69
N GLU A 79 15.58 -9.12 4.17
CA GLU A 79 15.49 -10.53 3.78
C GLU A 79 15.86 -11.47 4.92
N VAL A 80 16.84 -11.09 5.75
CA VAL A 80 17.34 -11.93 6.85
C VAL A 80 16.44 -11.85 8.08
N ARG A 81 15.93 -10.66 8.41
CA ARG A 81 14.99 -10.39 9.51
C ARG A 81 15.43 -10.92 10.88
N THR A 82 16.73 -10.95 11.14
CA THR A 82 17.31 -11.36 12.43
C THR A 82 17.10 -10.31 13.51
N SER A 83 17.20 -9.04 13.13
CA SER A 83 17.15 -7.88 14.02
C SER A 83 15.90 -7.06 13.73
N LYS A 84 14.95 -7.03 14.66
CA LYS A 84 13.68 -6.30 14.48
C LYS A 84 13.86 -4.79 14.53
N GLU A 85 14.86 -4.33 15.27
CA GLU A 85 15.24 -2.92 15.41
C GLU A 85 15.75 -2.30 14.10
N LEU A 86 16.19 -3.12 13.15
CA LEU A 86 16.67 -2.68 11.83
C LEU A 86 15.56 -2.68 10.77
N LEU A 87 14.39 -3.22 11.09
CA LEU A 87 13.25 -3.31 10.19
C LEU A 87 12.32 -2.11 10.39
N LEU A 88 11.86 -1.55 9.28
CA LEU A 88 10.82 -0.54 9.29
C LEU A 88 9.44 -1.20 9.21
N ASN A 89 8.40 -0.46 9.61
CA ASN A 89 7.04 -0.92 9.47
C ASN A 89 6.69 -1.12 7.99
N PRO A 90 6.22 -2.31 7.59
CA PRO A 90 5.75 -2.56 6.23
C PRO A 90 4.57 -1.65 5.88
N VAL A 91 4.58 -1.07 4.68
CA VAL A 91 3.52 -0.20 4.17
C VAL A 91 2.87 -0.86 2.96
N VAL A 92 1.54 -0.94 2.97
CA VAL A 92 0.75 -1.42 1.84
C VAL A 92 -0.03 -0.25 1.25
N ILE A 93 0.16 -0.01 -0.05
CA ILE A 93 -0.59 0.98 -0.81
C ILE A 93 -1.46 0.23 -1.79
N SER A 94 -2.78 0.40 -1.70
CA SER A 94 -3.74 -0.31 -2.54
C SER A 94 -4.57 0.68 -3.37
N ARG A 95 -4.72 0.40 -4.66
CA ARG A 95 -5.68 1.12 -5.53
C ARG A 95 -7.04 0.45 -5.54
N ASN A 96 -7.04 -0.88 -5.47
CA ASN A 96 -8.22 -1.73 -5.33
C ASN A 96 -7.79 -3.04 -4.65
N GLU A 97 -8.71 -3.99 -4.47
CA GLU A 97 -8.42 -5.27 -3.81
C GLU A 97 -7.35 -6.12 -4.54
N LYS A 98 -7.24 -5.94 -5.86
CA LYS A 98 -6.36 -6.72 -6.75
C LYS A 98 -5.02 -6.03 -7.07
N GLU A 99 -4.97 -4.70 -7.00
CA GLU A 99 -3.81 -3.84 -7.27
C GLU A 99 -3.29 -3.21 -5.99
N ARG A 100 -2.12 -3.68 -5.57
CA ARG A 100 -1.45 -3.19 -4.36
C ARG A 100 0.06 -3.30 -4.48
N VAL A 101 0.77 -2.46 -3.74
CA VAL A 101 2.22 -2.54 -3.56
C VAL A 101 2.51 -2.66 -2.07
N LEU A 102 3.28 -3.67 -1.71
CA LEU A 102 3.87 -3.83 -0.38
C LEU A 102 5.31 -3.33 -0.44
N ILE A 103 5.64 -2.38 0.44
CA ILE A 103 6.97 -1.82 0.62
C ILE A 103 7.45 -2.19 2.02
N GLU A 104 8.55 -2.91 2.08
CA GLU A 104 9.20 -3.33 3.32
C GLU A 104 10.58 -2.69 3.35
N GLY A 105 10.80 -1.79 4.31
CA GLY A 105 12.07 -1.09 4.46
C GLY A 105 12.91 -1.70 5.58
N SER A 106 14.22 -1.53 5.47
CA SER A 106 15.20 -1.74 6.53
C SER A 106 16.31 -0.71 6.40
N ILE A 107 17.26 -0.70 7.34
CA ILE A 107 18.39 0.24 7.32
C ILE A 107 19.24 0.18 6.04
N ASN A 108 19.45 -1.00 5.46
CA ASN A 108 20.39 -1.20 4.35
C ASN A 108 19.75 -1.72 3.05
N SER A 109 18.46 -2.02 3.08
CA SER A 109 17.78 -2.63 1.94
C SER A 109 16.27 -2.39 1.99
N VAL A 110 15.64 -2.34 0.83
CA VAL A 110 14.20 -2.19 0.67
C VAL A 110 13.70 -3.30 -0.25
N ARG A 111 12.58 -3.92 0.13
CA ARG A 111 11.89 -4.91 -0.69
C ARG A 111 10.55 -4.35 -1.16
N VAL A 112 10.33 -4.42 -2.46
CA VAL A 112 9.10 -3.94 -3.10
C VAL A 112 8.40 -5.12 -3.77
N SER A 113 7.15 -5.35 -3.41
CA SER A 113 6.30 -6.39 -4.00
C SER A 113 5.07 -5.78 -4.64
N ILE A 114 4.87 -6.05 -5.94
CA ILE A 114 3.82 -5.43 -6.74
C ILE A 114 2.80 -6.49 -7.12
N ALA A 115 1.53 -6.27 -6.77
CA ALA A 115 0.40 -7.03 -7.25
C ALA A 115 -0.21 -6.33 -8.47
N ILE A 116 -0.15 -7.00 -9.62
CA ILE A 116 -0.67 -6.50 -10.90
C ILE A 116 -2.09 -7.02 -11.08
N LYS A 117 -3.01 -6.15 -11.52
CA LYS A 117 -4.38 -6.52 -11.88
C LYS A 117 -4.38 -7.60 -12.95
N GLN A 118 -5.15 -8.65 -12.69
CA GLN A 118 -5.43 -9.75 -13.60
C GLN A 118 -6.95 -9.86 -13.69
N SER A 119 -7.50 -9.42 -14.81
CA SER A 119 -8.93 -9.37 -15.08
C SER A 119 -9.45 -10.74 -15.52
N ASP A 120 -8.65 -11.42 -16.36
CA ASP A 120 -9.03 -12.69 -17.00
C ASP A 120 -7.93 -13.76 -16.85
N GLU A 121 -8.27 -15.00 -17.19
CA GLU A 121 -7.32 -16.12 -17.17
C GLU A 121 -6.16 -15.91 -18.16
N MET A 122 -6.43 -15.30 -19.31
CA MET A 122 -5.41 -14.96 -20.29
C MET A 122 -4.39 -13.96 -19.71
N GLU A 123 -4.86 -12.88 -19.06
CA GLU A 123 -3.98 -11.92 -18.39
C GLU A 123 -3.18 -12.57 -17.25
N ARG A 124 -3.79 -13.49 -16.50
CA ARG A 124 -3.11 -14.27 -15.47
C ARG A 124 -1.98 -15.12 -16.05
N LEU A 125 -2.22 -15.79 -17.18
CA LEU A 125 -1.22 -16.59 -17.87
C LEU A 125 -0.08 -15.71 -18.40
N LEU A 126 -0.41 -14.58 -19.02
CA LEU A 126 0.56 -13.61 -19.54
C LEU A 126 1.41 -13.03 -18.41
N CYS A 127 0.80 -12.56 -17.32
CA CYS A 127 1.51 -12.05 -16.15
C CYS A 127 2.46 -13.10 -15.57
N ARG A 128 2.01 -14.36 -15.47
CA ARG A 128 2.84 -15.47 -14.96
C ARG A 128 4.04 -15.74 -15.85
N LYS A 129 3.85 -15.79 -17.18
CA LYS A 129 4.93 -16.03 -18.15
C LYS A 129 5.92 -14.87 -18.18
N PHE A 130 5.41 -13.64 -18.22
CA PHE A 130 6.22 -12.42 -18.19
C PHE A 130 7.04 -12.31 -16.90
N THR A 131 6.42 -12.50 -15.74
CA THR A 131 7.14 -12.45 -14.46
C THR A 131 8.21 -13.52 -14.36
N ARG A 132 7.93 -14.75 -14.82
CA ARG A 132 8.93 -15.84 -14.84
C ARG A 132 10.10 -15.51 -15.79
N PHE A 133 9.82 -14.92 -16.95
CA PHE A 133 10.84 -14.48 -17.89
C PHE A 133 11.75 -13.40 -17.30
N MET A 134 11.18 -12.43 -16.58
CA MET A 134 11.95 -11.39 -15.88
C MET A 134 12.81 -11.98 -14.76
N MET A 135 12.28 -12.94 -13.99
CA MET A 135 13.01 -13.60 -12.91
C MET A 135 14.21 -14.41 -13.39
N THR A 136 14.13 -15.05 -14.57
CA THR A 136 15.27 -15.77 -15.17
C THR A 136 16.42 -14.82 -15.49
N ARG A 137 16.15 -13.53 -15.76
CA ARG A 137 17.17 -12.50 -16.04
C ARG A 137 17.54 -11.64 -14.82
N ALA A 138 17.24 -12.11 -13.62
CA ALA A 138 17.60 -11.39 -12.39
C ALA A 138 19.12 -11.25 -12.19
N GLU A 139 19.94 -12.01 -12.92
CA GLU A 139 21.41 -11.84 -12.93
C GLU A 139 21.84 -10.57 -13.66
N ASP A 140 21.24 -10.29 -14.82
CA ASP A 140 21.48 -9.05 -15.57
C ASP A 140 20.76 -7.86 -14.93
N PHE A 141 19.57 -8.09 -14.36
CA PHE A 141 18.76 -7.08 -13.71
C PHE A 141 18.79 -7.25 -12.19
N VAL A 142 19.90 -6.78 -11.60
CA VAL A 142 20.34 -7.02 -10.21
C VAL A 142 19.32 -6.64 -9.13
N ILE A 143 18.35 -5.78 -9.44
CA ILE A 143 17.31 -5.36 -8.50
C ILE A 143 16.15 -6.37 -8.38
N LEU A 144 16.04 -7.34 -9.30
CA LEU A 144 14.97 -8.33 -9.27
C LEU A 144 15.29 -9.49 -8.33
N ARG A 145 14.26 -9.94 -7.64
CA ARG A 145 14.29 -11.18 -6.87
C ARG A 145 14.03 -12.35 -7.81
N ARG A 146 14.80 -13.43 -7.66
CA ARG A 146 14.60 -14.71 -8.39
C ARG A 146 13.28 -15.40 -8.05
N LYS A 147 12.68 -15.06 -6.90
CA LYS A 147 11.37 -15.56 -6.44
C LYS A 147 10.53 -14.41 -5.89
N PRO A 148 9.21 -14.36 -6.19
CA PRO A 148 8.33 -13.36 -5.62
C PRO A 148 8.04 -13.66 -4.14
N VAL A 149 7.53 -12.68 -3.41
CA VAL A 149 7.02 -12.89 -2.05
C VAL A 149 5.71 -13.70 -2.11
N ALA A 150 5.49 -14.57 -1.12
CA ALA A 150 4.29 -15.38 -1.02
C ALA A 150 3.05 -14.51 -0.80
N VAL A 151 1.90 -14.95 -1.34
CA VAL A 151 0.65 -14.18 -1.26
C VAL A 151 0.09 -14.07 0.17
N SER A 152 0.44 -15.01 1.06
CA SER A 152 0.06 -14.95 2.47
C SER A 152 0.69 -13.77 3.23
N SER A 153 1.76 -13.17 2.72
CA SER A 153 2.49 -12.09 3.40
C SER A 153 1.80 -10.73 3.32
N TYR A 154 0.68 -10.64 2.59
CA TYR A 154 -0.07 -9.40 2.37
C TYR A 154 -1.29 -9.25 3.30
N LEU A 155 -1.51 -10.21 4.21
CA LEU A 155 -2.62 -10.27 5.18
C LEU A 155 -2.08 -10.12 6.60
#